data_AF-A0AA88SQM6-F1
#
_entry.id   AF-A0AA88SQM6-F1
#
_cell.length_a   1.000
_cell.length_b   1.000
_cell.length_c   1.000
_cell.angle_alpha   90.00
_cell.angle_beta   90.00
_cell.angle_gamma   90.00
#
_symmetry.space_group_name_H-M   'P 1'
#
loop_
_entity.id
_entity.type
_entity.pdbx_description
1 polymer ?
#
loop_
_entity_poly.entity_id
_entity_poly.type
_entity_poly.pdbx_seq_one_letter_code
_entity_poly.pdbx_strand_id
1 'polypeptide(L)'
;MKDPISTCSYNQLYQNLKQFSKTGEYFCKELMTVFQQRAELELTYAKGLQKLAGKLIRVSKGMPNNSTYSAWCHVSDEMYSRADAHRSLGTVFLQEATVEIRPVLDEHNKRKRPLDSVIERTGKLVTANWSEQLKMKKKLNGLTREHEALFNFVENNKHICTEKEKQKMVNRLTKSAEMQVRVDEEYFNINMEGHQMRLKWENTLKNCYQIVQELEKQRIEVLCNILKRYSLHMASCGHTLKHGQRQIEQLVHRVDMDKDIQTMEEENRIPAEENKVEFLMTDYFEEETKSMMGKDRRREAIKLKLQRLEDNITKTKRDHEGIQKLIKMYSENPSFSNQRNLEETEEQLDENTLKLDLLEATHHKLSVSLSELEGTTKSPHRFSDSIVKWKDKDCEHSVVQLTRPVKLRRTPFRSRQSLRASIIYKGPVQFITQQSVEPSLTSAASAHEPDAVDCGGRVNGALPLTDSGKTQGQTTELHSVAKCKALYNFTSKHDDELTLTEGDILEIYTKEENGWWFGELNGQRGHFPSNYVEELPVLNNAQSSDA
;
A
#
# COMPACT_ATOMS: atom_id res chain seq x y z
N MET A 1 66.68 11.26 -11.58
CA MET A 1 67.21 10.07 -12.28
C MET A 1 66.03 9.35 -12.93
N LYS A 2 66.21 8.60 -14.03
CA LYS A 2 65.09 7.81 -14.61
C LYS A 2 64.76 6.66 -13.67
N ASP A 3 63.50 6.52 -13.28
CA ASP A 3 63.03 5.40 -12.44
C ASP A 3 62.77 4.15 -13.32
N PRO A 4 63.50 3.04 -13.11
CA PRO A 4 63.30 1.81 -13.88
C PRO A 4 61.95 1.12 -13.61
N ILE A 5 61.27 1.45 -12.51
CA ILE A 5 59.98 0.86 -12.11
C ILE A 5 58.80 1.51 -12.85
N SER A 6 58.75 2.84 -12.91
CA SER A 6 57.65 3.63 -13.48
C SER A 6 57.18 3.19 -14.87
N THR A 7 58.12 2.80 -15.75
CA THR A 7 57.83 2.48 -17.16
C THR A 7 57.30 1.05 -17.40
N CYS A 8 57.04 0.26 -16.35
CA CYS A 8 56.56 -1.12 -16.51
C CYS A 8 55.04 -1.18 -16.67
N SER A 9 54.56 -1.65 -17.82
CA SER A 9 53.12 -1.82 -18.11
C SER A 9 52.40 -2.72 -17.10
N TYR A 10 53.05 -3.79 -16.61
CA TYR A 10 52.48 -4.64 -15.57
C TYR A 10 52.30 -3.92 -14.22
N ASN A 11 53.15 -2.95 -13.89
CA ASN A 11 52.97 -2.12 -12.69
C ASN A 11 51.73 -1.23 -12.86
N GLN A 12 51.58 -0.54 -13.99
CA GLN A 12 50.41 0.30 -14.26
C GLN A 12 49.11 -0.51 -14.24
N LEU A 13 49.09 -1.69 -14.88
CA LEU A 13 47.95 -2.61 -14.84
C LEU A 13 47.60 -3.05 -13.40
N TYR A 14 48.62 -3.36 -12.59
CA TYR A 14 48.42 -3.71 -11.19
C TYR A 14 47.84 -2.55 -10.37
N GLN A 15 48.37 -1.33 -10.49
CA GLN A 15 47.83 -0.17 -9.74
C GLN A 15 46.39 0.17 -10.16
N ASN A 16 46.09 0.13 -11.46
CA ASN A 16 44.74 0.37 -11.98
C ASN A 16 43.74 -0.65 -11.40
N LEU A 17 44.07 -1.94 -11.46
CA LEU A 17 43.22 -3.01 -10.94
C LEU A 17 43.10 -3.01 -9.41
N LYS A 18 44.17 -2.61 -8.71
CA LYS A 18 44.16 -2.41 -7.24
C LYS A 18 43.20 -1.28 -6.83
N GLN A 19 43.18 -0.17 -7.57
CA GLN A 19 42.25 0.92 -7.32
C GLN A 19 40.79 0.54 -7.65
N PHE A 20 40.57 -0.25 -8.71
CA PHE A 20 39.27 -0.85 -8.99
C PHE A 20 38.81 -1.76 -7.83
N SER A 21 39.69 -2.66 -7.36
CA SER A 21 39.39 -3.57 -6.22
C SER A 21 39.07 -2.82 -4.93
N LYS A 22 39.81 -1.76 -4.60
CA LYS A 22 39.53 -0.89 -3.45
C LYS A 22 38.14 -0.24 -3.55
N THR A 23 37.75 0.19 -4.75
CA THR A 23 36.45 0.81 -5.00
C THR A 23 35.32 -0.22 -4.92
N GLY A 24 35.55 -1.42 -5.46
CA GLY A 24 34.63 -2.57 -5.36
C GLY A 24 34.41 -3.08 -3.94
N GLU A 25 35.46 -3.12 -3.13
CA GLU A 25 35.38 -3.46 -1.70
C GLU A 25 34.60 -2.41 -0.91
N TYR A 26 34.76 -1.12 -1.23
CA TYR A 26 33.96 -0.06 -0.62
C TYR A 26 32.47 -0.21 -0.96
N PHE A 27 32.13 -0.37 -2.25
CA PHE A 27 30.76 -0.62 -2.71
C PHE A 27 30.12 -1.82 -1.99
N CYS A 28 30.84 -2.92 -1.82
CA CYS A 28 30.32 -4.09 -1.10
C CYS A 28 30.01 -3.81 0.38
N LYS A 29 30.77 -2.93 1.06
CA LYS A 29 30.50 -2.53 2.45
C LYS A 29 29.26 -1.64 2.55
N GLU A 30 29.09 -0.69 1.64
CA GLU A 30 27.86 0.13 1.57
C GLU A 30 26.64 -0.73 1.23
N LEU A 31 26.78 -1.68 0.30
CA LEU A 31 25.71 -2.61 -0.06
C LEU A 31 25.24 -3.46 1.14
N MET A 32 26.16 -3.94 1.99
CA MET A 32 25.79 -4.61 3.24
C MET A 32 24.94 -3.71 4.15
N THR A 33 25.30 -2.43 4.28
CA THR A 33 24.55 -1.43 5.07
C THR A 33 23.15 -1.20 4.48
N VAL A 34 23.03 -1.10 3.16
CA VAL A 34 21.73 -0.94 2.47
C VAL A 34 20.82 -2.15 2.69
N PHE A 35 21.35 -3.38 2.57
CA PHE A 35 20.57 -4.59 2.89
C PHE A 35 20.17 -4.66 4.37
N GLN A 36 21.07 -4.29 5.29
CA GLN A 36 20.80 -4.24 6.73
C GLN A 36 19.64 -3.28 7.06
N GLN A 37 19.65 -2.08 6.48
CA GLN A 37 18.58 -1.08 6.63
C GLN A 37 17.28 -1.54 5.97
N ARG A 38 17.34 -2.15 4.78
CA ARG A 38 16.13 -2.70 4.14
C ARG A 38 15.51 -3.81 4.99
N ALA A 39 16.33 -4.74 5.51
CA ALA A 39 15.87 -5.81 6.39
C ALA A 39 15.17 -5.26 7.65
N GLU A 40 15.70 -4.20 8.26
CA GLU A 40 15.09 -3.56 9.43
C GLU A 40 13.72 -2.94 9.12
N LEU A 41 13.55 -2.31 7.96
CA LEU A 41 12.26 -1.78 7.50
C LEU A 41 11.22 -2.91 7.33
N GLU A 42 11.57 -4.01 6.65
CA GLU A 42 10.67 -5.16 6.46
C GLU A 42 10.26 -5.78 7.81
N LEU A 43 11.22 -5.98 8.72
CA LEU A 43 10.98 -6.53 10.06
C LEU A 43 10.16 -5.59 10.94
N THR A 44 10.26 -4.29 10.74
CA THR A 44 9.46 -3.28 11.46
C THR A 44 8.02 -3.23 10.93
N TYR A 45 7.83 -3.26 9.62
CA TYR A 45 6.52 -3.33 8.97
C TYR A 45 5.77 -4.62 9.36
N ALA A 46 6.45 -5.77 9.34
CA ALA A 46 5.92 -7.04 9.81
C ALA A 46 5.42 -6.99 11.27
N LYS A 47 6.23 -6.45 12.19
CA LYS A 47 5.84 -6.24 13.60
C LYS A 47 4.66 -5.27 13.75
N GLY A 48 4.53 -4.30 12.84
CA GLY A 48 3.38 -3.38 12.78
C GLY A 48 2.10 -4.11 12.41
N LEU A 49 2.10 -4.84 11.29
CA LEU A 49 0.97 -5.65 10.83
C LEU A 49 0.54 -6.70 11.85
N GLN A 50 1.49 -7.42 12.45
CA GLN A 50 1.19 -8.45 13.46
C GLN A 50 0.44 -7.87 14.69
N LYS A 51 0.78 -6.63 15.10
CA LYS A 51 0.05 -5.91 16.17
C LYS A 51 -1.35 -5.45 15.73
N LEU A 52 -1.51 -5.04 14.47
CA LEU A 52 -2.81 -4.63 13.92
C LEU A 52 -3.76 -5.82 13.78
N ALA A 53 -3.27 -6.95 13.25
CA ALA A 53 -3.99 -8.22 13.21
C ALA A 53 -4.46 -8.64 14.62
N GLY A 54 -3.53 -8.71 15.59
CA GLY A 54 -3.81 -9.00 17.00
C GLY A 54 -4.69 -7.98 17.75
N LYS A 55 -4.97 -6.82 17.14
CA LYS A 55 -6.01 -5.88 17.58
C LYS A 55 -7.34 -6.15 16.87
N LEU A 56 -7.34 -6.33 15.55
CA LEU A 56 -8.53 -6.61 14.76
C LEU A 56 -9.26 -7.86 15.25
N ILE A 57 -8.60 -9.01 15.33
CA ILE A 57 -9.20 -10.27 15.82
C ILE A 57 -9.77 -10.17 17.24
N ARG A 58 -9.26 -9.23 18.06
CA ARG A 58 -9.74 -8.99 19.41
C ARG A 58 -11.01 -8.14 19.44
N VAL A 59 -11.13 -7.18 18.51
CA VAL A 59 -12.34 -6.36 18.34
C VAL A 59 -13.45 -7.18 17.66
N SER A 60 -13.11 -7.98 16.64
CA SER A 60 -14.07 -8.85 15.95
C SER A 60 -14.78 -9.81 16.91
N LYS A 61 -14.11 -10.30 17.97
CA LYS A 61 -14.70 -11.16 19.01
C LYS A 61 -15.84 -10.52 19.82
N GLY A 62 -16.11 -9.23 19.67
CA GLY A 62 -17.30 -8.57 20.21
C GLY A 62 -18.51 -8.59 19.27
N MET A 63 -18.40 -9.19 18.09
CA MET A 63 -19.49 -9.30 17.09
C MET A 63 -20.21 -10.66 17.19
N PRO A 64 -21.48 -10.75 16.77
CA PRO A 64 -22.15 -12.02 16.51
C PRO A 64 -21.37 -12.89 15.52
N ASN A 65 -21.45 -14.21 15.65
CA ASN A 65 -20.68 -15.16 14.83
C ASN A 65 -21.31 -15.36 13.43
N ASN A 66 -21.28 -14.30 12.61
CA ASN A 66 -21.95 -14.20 11.32
C ASN A 66 -20.96 -14.05 10.14
N SER A 67 -21.47 -13.85 8.91
CA SER A 67 -20.61 -13.76 7.72
C SER A 67 -19.70 -12.53 7.74
N THR A 68 -20.19 -11.40 8.27
CA THR A 68 -19.41 -10.17 8.48
C THR A 68 -18.27 -10.37 9.48
N TYR A 69 -18.52 -11.02 10.63
CA TYR A 69 -17.49 -11.39 11.60
C TYR A 69 -16.42 -12.29 10.97
N SER A 70 -16.85 -13.33 10.23
CA SER A 70 -15.95 -14.25 9.55
C SER A 70 -15.02 -13.52 8.56
N ALA A 71 -15.55 -12.59 7.77
CA ALA A 71 -14.75 -11.78 6.84
C ALA A 71 -13.70 -10.92 7.56
N TRP A 72 -14.05 -10.25 8.67
CA TRP A 72 -13.08 -9.46 9.45
C TRP A 72 -12.01 -10.31 10.14
N CYS A 73 -12.32 -11.53 10.55
CA CYS A 73 -11.32 -12.48 11.05
C CYS A 73 -10.31 -12.86 9.96
N HIS A 74 -10.77 -13.20 8.75
CA HIS A 74 -9.88 -13.50 7.63
C HIS A 74 -9.01 -12.30 7.22
N VAL A 75 -9.49 -11.06 7.34
CA VAL A 75 -8.66 -9.85 7.13
C VAL A 75 -7.53 -9.75 8.16
N SER A 76 -7.76 -10.17 9.41
CA SER A 76 -6.69 -10.31 10.41
C SER A 76 -5.70 -11.42 10.03
N ASP A 77 -6.17 -12.57 9.56
CA ASP A 77 -5.31 -13.70 9.19
C ASP A 77 -4.47 -13.37 7.94
N GLU A 78 -5.00 -12.58 7.01
CA GLU A 78 -4.26 -12.03 5.88
C GLU A 78 -3.18 -11.03 6.35
N MET A 79 -3.48 -10.16 7.32
CA MET A 79 -2.47 -9.29 7.93
C MET A 79 -1.35 -10.09 8.63
N TYR A 80 -1.67 -11.22 9.28
CA TYR A 80 -0.66 -12.15 9.80
C TYR A 80 0.18 -12.79 8.69
N SER A 81 -0.45 -13.29 7.62
CA SER A 81 0.25 -13.89 6.48
C SER A 81 1.18 -12.89 5.79
N ARG A 82 0.72 -11.65 5.59
CA ARG A 82 1.53 -10.53 5.09
C ARG A 82 2.68 -10.21 6.06
N ALA A 83 2.43 -10.14 7.36
CA ALA A 83 3.48 -9.93 8.35
C ALA A 83 4.59 -11.00 8.25
N ASP A 84 4.21 -12.27 8.10
CA ASP A 84 5.17 -13.37 7.95
C ASP A 84 5.93 -13.35 6.62
N ALA A 85 5.30 -12.94 5.52
CA ALA A 85 5.97 -12.73 4.24
C ALA A 85 7.08 -11.66 4.34
N HIS A 86 6.77 -10.49 4.93
CA HIS A 86 7.76 -9.43 5.16
C HIS A 86 8.81 -9.81 6.22
N ARG A 87 8.43 -10.56 7.27
CA ARG A 87 9.37 -11.09 8.27
C ARG A 87 10.38 -12.05 7.63
N SER A 88 9.92 -12.92 6.74
CA SER A 88 10.78 -13.82 5.96
C SER A 88 11.72 -13.04 5.05
N LEU A 89 11.17 -12.11 4.26
CA LEU A 89 11.93 -11.26 3.33
C LEU A 89 13.06 -10.47 4.04
N GLY A 90 12.75 -9.81 5.16
CA GLY A 90 13.75 -9.11 5.97
C GLY A 90 14.81 -10.03 6.57
N THR A 91 14.43 -11.24 6.99
CA THR A 91 15.39 -12.25 7.50
C THR A 91 16.34 -12.71 6.39
N VAL A 92 15.84 -12.94 5.19
CA VAL A 92 16.66 -13.36 4.03
C VAL A 92 17.59 -12.24 3.57
N PHE A 93 17.12 -10.98 3.52
CA PHE A 93 17.97 -9.83 3.21
C PHE A 93 19.12 -9.63 4.21
N LEU A 94 18.88 -9.91 5.50
CA LEU A 94 19.92 -9.92 6.53
C LEU A 94 20.95 -11.05 6.31
N GLN A 95 20.50 -12.22 5.85
CA GLN A 95 21.36 -13.35 5.51
C GLN A 95 22.21 -13.06 4.27
N GLU A 96 21.63 -12.57 3.17
CA GLU A 96 22.38 -12.19 1.96
C GLU A 96 23.49 -11.16 2.25
N ALA A 97 23.22 -10.15 3.08
CA ALA A 97 24.25 -9.18 3.49
C ALA A 97 25.41 -9.83 4.27
N THR A 98 25.09 -10.74 5.20
CA THR A 98 26.02 -11.19 6.23
C THR A 98 26.78 -12.47 5.84
N VAL A 99 26.14 -13.37 5.11
CA VAL A 99 26.64 -14.71 4.78
C VAL A 99 27.39 -14.73 3.45
N GLU A 100 27.02 -13.86 2.50
CA GLU A 100 27.57 -13.86 1.14
C GLU A 100 28.70 -12.85 0.97
N ILE A 101 28.42 -11.56 1.26
CA ILE A 101 29.36 -10.47 0.97
C ILE A 101 30.57 -10.52 1.90
N ARG A 102 30.36 -10.69 3.22
CA ARG A 102 31.44 -10.64 4.21
C ARG A 102 32.53 -11.71 4.00
N PRO A 103 32.22 -13.02 3.89
CA PRO A 103 33.28 -14.04 3.74
C PRO A 103 34.10 -13.88 2.45
N VAL A 104 33.48 -13.38 1.39
CA VAL A 104 34.16 -13.03 0.12
C VAL A 104 35.15 -11.89 0.36
N LEU A 105 34.73 -10.79 0.99
CA LEU A 105 35.63 -9.68 1.33
C LEU A 105 36.77 -10.10 2.28
N ASP A 106 36.51 -10.99 3.25
CA ASP A 106 37.51 -11.45 4.20
C ASP A 106 38.58 -12.34 3.54
N GLU A 107 38.19 -13.29 2.69
CA GLU A 107 39.14 -14.11 1.91
C GLU A 107 39.90 -13.27 0.86
N HIS A 108 39.23 -12.29 0.25
CA HIS A 108 39.87 -11.34 -0.67
C HIS A 108 40.92 -10.51 0.05
N ASN A 109 40.62 -9.98 1.25
CA ASN A 109 41.58 -9.21 2.03
C ASN A 109 42.73 -10.07 2.57
N LYS A 110 42.47 -11.32 2.94
CA LYS A 110 43.51 -12.32 3.28
C LYS A 110 44.47 -12.59 2.11
N ARG A 111 43.96 -12.72 0.88
CA ARG A 111 44.78 -12.94 -0.34
C ARG A 111 45.48 -11.68 -0.86
N LYS A 112 44.86 -10.49 -0.74
CA LYS A 112 45.45 -9.21 -1.16
C LYS A 112 46.61 -8.77 -0.25
N ARG A 113 46.50 -8.99 1.07
CA ARG A 113 47.46 -8.52 2.11
C ARG A 113 48.95 -8.76 1.81
N PRO A 114 49.43 -9.95 1.37
CA PRO A 114 50.86 -10.15 1.13
C PRO A 114 51.39 -9.50 -0.15
N LEU A 115 50.56 -9.22 -1.16
CA LEU A 115 50.99 -8.96 -2.54
C LEU A 115 51.91 -7.74 -2.66
N ASP A 116 51.52 -6.61 -2.05
CA ASP A 116 52.31 -5.37 -2.04
C ASP A 116 53.73 -5.60 -1.52
N SER A 117 53.87 -6.35 -0.42
CA SER A 117 55.18 -6.60 0.20
C SER A 117 56.13 -7.43 -0.68
N VAL A 118 55.59 -8.25 -1.60
CA VAL A 118 56.38 -9.06 -2.53
C VAL A 118 56.79 -8.23 -3.74
N ILE A 119 55.88 -7.39 -4.27
CA ILE A 119 56.16 -6.43 -5.34
C ILE A 119 57.21 -5.41 -4.90
N GLU A 120 57.06 -4.83 -3.71
CA GLU A 120 57.99 -3.84 -3.17
C GLU A 120 59.39 -4.44 -2.95
N ARG A 121 59.46 -5.64 -2.34
CA ARG A 121 60.72 -6.36 -2.10
C ARG A 121 61.46 -6.67 -3.40
N THR A 122 60.74 -7.09 -4.45
CA THR A 122 61.35 -7.42 -5.74
C THR A 122 61.71 -6.17 -6.56
N GLY A 123 60.90 -5.10 -6.52
CA GLY A 123 61.22 -3.81 -7.16
C GLY A 123 62.44 -3.12 -6.53
N LYS A 124 62.62 -3.23 -5.21
CA LYS A 124 63.82 -2.75 -4.51
C LYS A 124 65.12 -3.38 -5.03
N LEU A 125 65.11 -4.66 -5.37
CA LEU A 125 66.27 -5.34 -5.98
C LEU A 125 66.60 -4.78 -7.38
N VAL A 126 65.58 -4.57 -8.22
CA VAL A 126 65.75 -3.95 -9.55
C VAL A 126 66.36 -2.56 -9.43
N THR A 127 65.89 -1.74 -8.49
CA THR A 127 66.40 -0.38 -8.26
C THR A 127 67.83 -0.37 -7.74
N ALA A 128 68.18 -1.31 -6.86
CA ALA A 128 69.54 -1.46 -6.34
C ALA A 128 70.53 -1.89 -7.45
N ASN A 129 70.21 -2.94 -8.21
CA ASN A 129 71.05 -3.39 -9.31
C ASN A 129 71.20 -2.31 -10.41
N TRP A 130 70.11 -1.62 -10.79
CA TRP A 130 70.16 -0.49 -11.74
C TRP A 130 71.11 0.63 -11.27
N SER A 131 71.14 0.91 -9.98
CA SER A 131 72.06 1.90 -9.40
C SER A 131 73.52 1.45 -9.51
N GLU A 132 73.79 0.17 -9.29
CA GLU A 132 75.13 -0.42 -9.41
C GLU A 132 75.59 -0.55 -10.88
N GLN A 133 74.69 -0.88 -11.81
CA GLN A 133 74.94 -0.81 -13.26
C GLN A 133 75.44 0.58 -13.68
N LEU A 134 74.76 1.65 -13.24
CA LEU A 134 75.16 3.03 -13.56
C LEU A 134 76.51 3.41 -12.93
N LYS A 135 76.77 2.93 -11.71
CA LYS A 135 78.05 3.12 -10.99
C LYS A 135 79.22 2.42 -11.70
N MET A 136 79.05 1.15 -12.08
CA MET A 136 80.09 0.40 -12.81
C MET A 136 80.28 0.90 -14.24
N LYS A 137 79.20 1.30 -14.94
CA LYS A 137 79.31 1.98 -16.24
C LYS A 137 80.14 3.26 -16.16
N LYS A 138 79.98 4.04 -15.08
CA LYS A 138 80.78 5.26 -14.84
C LYS A 138 82.24 4.93 -14.53
N LYS A 139 82.51 3.88 -13.74
CA LYS A 139 83.86 3.36 -13.43
C LYS A 139 84.59 2.93 -14.71
N LEU A 140 83.97 2.08 -15.54
CA LEU A 140 84.50 1.59 -16.81
C LEU A 140 84.78 2.75 -17.79
N ASN A 141 83.82 3.67 -17.96
CA ASN A 141 84.01 4.85 -18.81
C ASN A 141 85.14 5.78 -18.33
N GLY A 142 85.46 5.79 -17.04
CA GLY A 142 86.63 6.49 -16.49
C GLY A 142 87.93 5.79 -16.88
N LEU A 143 88.06 4.51 -16.51
CA LEU A 143 89.23 3.68 -16.80
C LEU A 143 89.56 3.62 -18.30
N THR A 144 88.56 3.57 -19.18
CA THR A 144 88.79 3.58 -20.63
C THR A 144 89.32 4.92 -21.13
N ARG A 145 88.89 6.06 -20.60
CA ARG A 145 89.48 7.37 -20.95
C ARG A 145 90.92 7.50 -20.45
N GLU A 146 91.21 6.95 -19.28
CA GLU A 146 92.57 6.89 -18.72
C GLU A 146 93.47 5.97 -19.55
N HIS A 147 92.96 4.82 -20.02
CA HIS A 147 93.67 3.92 -20.93
C HIS A 147 93.96 4.58 -22.27
N GLU A 148 92.97 5.19 -22.92
CA GLU A 148 93.14 5.90 -24.20
C GLU A 148 94.17 7.03 -24.08
N ALA A 149 94.11 7.83 -23.00
CA ALA A 149 95.09 8.87 -22.75
C ALA A 149 96.51 8.30 -22.55
N LEU A 150 96.64 7.16 -21.84
CA LEU A 150 97.92 6.46 -21.68
C LEU A 150 98.42 5.86 -22.99
N PHE A 151 97.57 5.26 -23.80
CA PHE A 151 97.91 4.66 -25.10
C PHE A 151 98.42 5.73 -26.07
N ASN A 152 97.68 6.82 -26.23
CA ASN A 152 98.10 7.97 -27.04
C ASN A 152 99.40 8.59 -26.51
N PHE A 153 99.63 8.64 -25.19
CA PHE A 153 100.91 9.08 -24.63
C PHE A 153 102.08 8.16 -25.04
N VAL A 154 101.91 6.84 -24.93
CA VAL A 154 102.97 5.87 -25.29
C VAL A 154 103.26 5.88 -26.78
N GLU A 155 102.23 5.88 -27.64
CA GLU A 155 102.38 5.92 -29.09
C GLU A 155 103.14 7.16 -29.58
N ASN A 156 102.87 8.33 -29.00
CA ASN A 156 103.56 9.58 -29.35
C ASN A 156 105.03 9.62 -28.86
N ASN A 157 105.41 8.81 -27.85
CA ASN A 157 106.75 8.83 -27.24
C ASN A 157 107.63 7.61 -27.59
N LYS A 158 107.10 6.62 -28.32
CA LYS A 158 107.76 5.32 -28.61
C LYS A 158 109.16 5.41 -29.25
N HIS A 159 109.46 6.51 -29.94
CA HIS A 159 110.74 6.76 -30.60
C HIS A 159 111.79 7.48 -29.72
N ILE A 160 111.39 8.03 -28.57
CA ILE A 160 112.21 8.96 -27.76
C ILE A 160 112.75 8.28 -26.49
N CYS A 161 112.05 7.27 -25.97
CA CYS A 161 112.37 6.63 -24.68
C CYS A 161 113.45 5.53 -24.76
N THR A 162 114.22 5.36 -23.67
CA THR A 162 115.14 4.23 -23.50
C THR A 162 114.38 2.91 -23.33
N GLU A 163 115.04 1.77 -23.57
CA GLU A 163 114.39 0.46 -23.51
C GLU A 163 113.75 0.14 -22.14
N LYS A 164 114.41 0.59 -21.05
CA LYS A 164 113.89 0.48 -19.68
C LYS A 164 112.63 1.31 -19.45
N GLU A 165 112.49 2.43 -20.16
CA GLU A 165 111.31 3.29 -20.12
C GLU A 165 110.19 2.75 -21.01
N LYS A 166 110.50 2.22 -22.20
CA LYS A 166 109.53 1.49 -23.04
C LYS A 166 108.90 0.34 -22.26
N GLN A 167 109.70 -0.51 -21.61
CA GLN A 167 109.17 -1.60 -20.79
C GLN A 167 108.30 -1.08 -19.63
N LYS A 168 108.68 0.04 -19.00
CA LYS A 168 107.88 0.70 -17.95
C LYS A 168 106.56 1.27 -18.48
N MET A 169 106.52 1.73 -19.73
CA MET A 169 105.30 2.18 -20.41
C MET A 169 104.39 1.02 -20.81
N VAL A 170 104.93 -0.04 -21.42
CA VAL A 170 104.21 -1.29 -21.73
C VAL A 170 103.60 -1.87 -20.45
N ASN A 171 104.38 -2.01 -19.37
CA ASN A 171 103.90 -2.53 -18.09
C ASN A 171 102.80 -1.67 -17.43
N ARG A 172 102.62 -0.40 -17.83
CA ARG A 172 101.49 0.45 -17.41
C ARG A 172 100.26 0.20 -18.29
N LEU A 173 100.45 0.10 -19.61
CA LEU A 173 99.37 -0.23 -20.55
C LEU A 173 98.76 -1.61 -20.25
N THR A 174 99.58 -2.64 -20.07
CA THR A 174 99.11 -4.00 -19.73
C THR A 174 98.24 -3.98 -18.47
N LYS A 175 98.71 -3.35 -17.38
CA LYS A 175 97.95 -3.24 -16.12
C LYS A 175 96.66 -2.43 -16.25
N SER A 176 96.64 -1.43 -17.13
CA SER A 176 95.45 -0.64 -17.41
C SER A 176 94.41 -1.47 -18.19
N ALA A 177 94.84 -2.23 -19.20
CA ALA A 177 93.98 -3.16 -19.93
C ALA A 177 93.46 -4.32 -19.05
N GLU A 178 94.31 -4.94 -18.24
CA GLU A 178 93.93 -5.95 -17.23
C GLU A 178 92.85 -5.44 -16.28
N MET A 179 92.93 -4.16 -15.88
CA MET A 179 91.94 -3.51 -15.01
C MET A 179 90.65 -3.19 -15.76
N GLN A 180 90.71 -2.76 -17.02
CA GLN A 180 89.50 -2.57 -17.84
C GLN A 180 88.75 -3.88 -18.05
N VAL A 181 89.44 -4.96 -18.48
CA VAL A 181 88.83 -6.27 -18.75
C VAL A 181 88.09 -6.79 -17.52
N ARG A 182 88.71 -6.70 -16.35
CA ARG A 182 88.06 -7.09 -15.07
C ARG A 182 86.81 -6.27 -14.77
N VAL A 183 86.85 -4.97 -15.01
CA VAL A 183 85.73 -4.06 -14.70
C VAL A 183 84.62 -4.15 -15.75
N ASP A 184 84.94 -4.52 -16.99
CA ASP A 184 83.96 -4.85 -18.03
C ASP A 184 83.27 -6.19 -17.72
N GLU A 185 84.02 -7.20 -17.25
CA GLU A 185 83.45 -8.46 -16.77
C GLU A 185 82.56 -8.26 -15.51
N GLU A 186 83.00 -7.46 -14.53
CA GLU A 186 82.16 -7.02 -13.40
C GLU A 186 80.86 -6.37 -13.91
N TYR A 187 80.97 -5.41 -14.85
CA TYR A 187 79.84 -4.69 -15.41
C TYR A 187 78.88 -5.59 -16.20
N PHE A 188 79.41 -6.49 -17.05
CA PHE A 188 78.63 -7.45 -17.83
C PHE A 188 77.79 -8.35 -16.91
N ASN A 189 78.42 -8.95 -15.88
CA ASN A 189 77.73 -9.81 -14.94
C ASN A 189 76.60 -9.08 -14.18
N ILE A 190 76.85 -7.85 -13.72
CA ILE A 190 75.84 -7.00 -13.05
C ILE A 190 74.67 -6.63 -14.00
N ASN A 191 74.90 -6.54 -15.31
CA ASN A 191 73.83 -6.36 -16.30
C ASN A 191 73.02 -7.66 -16.49
N MET A 192 73.68 -8.82 -16.58
CA MET A 192 73.00 -10.12 -16.70
C MET A 192 72.14 -10.44 -15.48
N GLU A 193 72.64 -10.19 -14.27
CA GLU A 193 71.84 -10.23 -13.05
C GLU A 193 70.63 -9.29 -13.10
N GLY A 194 70.84 -8.06 -13.60
CA GLY A 194 69.76 -7.06 -13.73
C GLY A 194 68.63 -7.51 -14.65
N HIS A 195 68.95 -8.19 -15.76
CA HIS A 195 67.94 -8.80 -16.62
C HIS A 195 67.12 -9.88 -15.87
N GLN A 196 67.78 -10.74 -15.09
CA GLN A 196 67.11 -11.76 -14.28
C GLN A 196 66.24 -11.15 -13.18
N MET A 197 66.74 -10.16 -12.44
CA MET A 197 65.99 -9.45 -11.39
C MET A 197 64.76 -8.75 -11.96
N ARG A 198 64.90 -8.08 -13.11
CA ARG A 198 63.79 -7.42 -13.79
C ARG A 198 62.74 -8.41 -14.27
N LEU A 199 63.14 -9.50 -14.94
CA LEU A 199 62.21 -10.56 -15.39
C LEU A 199 61.47 -11.20 -14.20
N LYS A 200 62.15 -11.40 -13.06
CA LYS A 200 61.54 -11.91 -11.82
C LYS A 200 60.52 -10.94 -11.24
N TRP A 201 60.79 -9.63 -11.27
CA TRP A 201 59.87 -8.60 -10.82
C TRP A 201 58.65 -8.44 -11.75
N GLU A 202 58.85 -8.45 -13.07
CA GLU A 202 57.75 -8.37 -14.06
C GLU A 202 56.83 -9.61 -13.98
N ASN A 203 57.38 -10.81 -13.80
CA ASN A 203 56.59 -12.01 -13.51
C ASN A 203 55.87 -11.94 -12.14
N THR A 204 56.49 -11.34 -11.12
CA THR A 204 55.85 -11.11 -9.81
C THR A 204 54.62 -10.21 -9.96
N LEU A 205 54.75 -9.08 -10.67
CA LEU A 205 53.65 -8.17 -10.97
C LEU A 205 52.53 -8.87 -11.77
N LYS A 206 52.88 -9.64 -12.81
CA LYS A 206 51.92 -10.41 -13.60
C LYS A 206 51.11 -11.39 -12.72
N ASN A 207 51.77 -12.14 -11.86
CA ASN A 207 51.13 -13.08 -10.94
C ASN A 207 50.23 -12.36 -9.93
N CYS A 208 50.70 -11.26 -9.33
CA CYS A 208 49.89 -10.46 -8.40
C CYS A 208 48.68 -9.81 -9.09
N TYR A 209 48.82 -9.34 -10.34
CA TYR A 209 47.72 -8.87 -11.17
C TYR A 209 46.69 -9.97 -11.41
N GLN A 210 47.11 -11.18 -11.82
CA GLN A 210 46.21 -12.31 -12.05
C GLN A 210 45.46 -12.73 -10.78
N ILE A 211 46.12 -12.72 -9.62
CA ILE A 211 45.46 -12.99 -8.32
C ILE A 211 44.36 -11.96 -8.05
N VAL A 212 44.63 -10.65 -8.16
CA VAL A 212 43.60 -9.62 -7.93
C VAL A 212 42.50 -9.71 -8.99
N GLN A 213 42.84 -10.03 -10.24
CA GLN A 213 41.86 -10.14 -11.34
C GLN A 213 40.84 -11.26 -11.07
N GLU A 214 41.29 -12.41 -10.57
CA GLU A 214 40.40 -13.53 -10.25
C GLU A 214 39.48 -13.22 -9.06
N LEU A 215 39.99 -12.51 -8.05
CA LEU A 215 39.18 -12.05 -6.92
C LEU A 215 38.11 -11.06 -7.38
N GLU A 216 38.45 -10.12 -8.28
CA GLU A 216 37.48 -9.18 -8.82
C GLU A 216 36.41 -9.84 -9.71
N LYS A 217 36.75 -10.87 -10.49
CA LYS A 217 35.74 -11.71 -11.18
C LYS A 217 34.77 -12.34 -10.17
N GLN A 218 35.31 -13.00 -9.13
CA GLN A 218 34.51 -13.65 -8.10
C GLN A 218 33.59 -12.64 -7.38
N ARG A 219 34.08 -11.43 -7.09
CA ARG A 219 33.27 -10.35 -6.49
C ARG A 219 32.10 -9.96 -7.39
N ILE A 220 32.35 -9.80 -8.69
CA ILE A 220 31.32 -9.46 -9.68
C ILE A 220 30.28 -10.60 -9.81
N GLU A 221 30.72 -11.85 -9.87
CA GLU A 221 29.84 -13.02 -9.93
C GLU A 221 28.92 -13.10 -8.70
N VAL A 222 29.47 -12.94 -7.49
CA VAL A 222 28.71 -12.93 -6.24
C VAL A 222 27.69 -11.80 -6.22
N LEU A 223 28.05 -10.58 -6.65
CA LEU A 223 27.12 -9.46 -6.78
C LEU A 223 25.99 -9.75 -7.78
N CYS A 224 26.29 -10.36 -8.93
CA CYS A 224 25.27 -10.80 -9.89
C CYS A 224 24.33 -11.87 -9.30
N ASN A 225 24.84 -12.77 -8.46
CA ASN A 225 24.03 -13.83 -7.83
C ASN A 225 23.16 -13.30 -6.67
N ILE A 226 23.66 -12.32 -5.91
CA ILE A 226 22.85 -11.56 -4.93
C ILE A 226 21.72 -10.80 -5.64
N LEU A 227 21.98 -10.14 -6.77
CA LEU A 227 20.95 -9.43 -7.54
C LEU A 227 19.85 -10.36 -8.07
N LYS A 228 20.21 -11.56 -8.58
CA LYS A 228 19.24 -12.60 -8.98
C LYS A 228 18.38 -13.04 -7.79
N ARG A 229 18.99 -13.33 -6.63
CA ARG A 229 18.27 -13.74 -5.41
C ARG A 229 17.34 -12.64 -4.91
N TYR A 230 17.80 -11.39 -4.86
CA TYR A 230 16.96 -10.24 -4.53
C TYR A 230 15.68 -10.19 -5.37
N SER A 231 15.79 -10.36 -6.69
CA SER A 231 14.63 -10.41 -7.59
C SER A 231 13.70 -11.58 -7.29
N LEU A 232 14.22 -12.77 -6.96
CA LEU A 232 13.42 -13.95 -6.60
C LEU A 232 12.68 -13.77 -5.28
N HIS A 233 13.32 -13.18 -4.26
CA HIS A 233 12.69 -12.94 -2.95
C HIS A 233 11.62 -11.85 -3.03
N MET A 234 11.85 -10.79 -3.80
CA MET A 234 10.84 -9.76 -4.09
C MET A 234 9.63 -10.33 -4.84
N ALA A 235 9.86 -11.15 -5.87
CA ALA A 235 8.79 -11.83 -6.60
C ALA A 235 7.98 -12.78 -5.69
N SER A 236 8.66 -13.61 -4.91
CA SER A 236 8.04 -14.55 -3.96
C SER A 236 7.12 -13.83 -2.96
N CYS A 237 7.62 -12.76 -2.32
CA CYS A 237 6.80 -11.92 -1.44
C CYS A 237 5.59 -11.36 -2.19
N GLY A 238 5.79 -10.76 -3.37
CA GLY A 238 4.72 -10.22 -4.21
C GLY A 238 3.65 -11.24 -4.60
N HIS A 239 4.00 -12.52 -4.79
CA HIS A 239 3.02 -13.59 -5.00
C HIS A 239 2.16 -13.85 -3.76
N THR A 240 2.74 -13.87 -2.55
CA THR A 240 1.98 -13.99 -1.30
C THR A 240 1.03 -12.81 -1.11
N LEU A 241 1.48 -11.57 -1.37
CA LEU A 241 0.62 -10.38 -1.27
C LEU A 241 -0.58 -10.44 -2.23
N LYS A 242 -0.34 -10.83 -3.49
CA LYS A 242 -1.39 -10.99 -4.50
C LYS A 242 -2.34 -12.16 -4.19
N HIS A 243 -1.88 -13.18 -3.46
CA HIS A 243 -2.75 -14.26 -2.98
C HIS A 243 -3.69 -13.77 -1.86
N GLY A 244 -3.13 -13.13 -0.82
CA GLY A 244 -3.91 -12.59 0.30
C GLY A 244 -4.99 -11.59 -0.14
N GLN A 245 -4.65 -10.68 -1.05
CA GLN A 245 -5.62 -9.74 -1.64
C GLN A 245 -6.80 -10.47 -2.30
N ARG A 246 -6.55 -11.47 -3.15
CA ARG A 246 -7.61 -12.25 -3.82
C ARG A 246 -8.50 -13.01 -2.84
N GLN A 247 -7.96 -13.46 -1.72
CA GLN A 247 -8.77 -14.08 -0.67
C GLN A 247 -9.72 -13.05 -0.05
N ILE A 248 -9.25 -11.85 0.27
CA ILE A 248 -10.11 -10.75 0.77
C ILE A 248 -11.19 -10.40 -0.26
N GLU A 249 -10.85 -10.24 -1.53
CA GLU A 249 -11.81 -9.97 -2.62
C GLU A 249 -12.91 -11.06 -2.68
N GLN A 250 -12.52 -12.34 -2.67
CA GLN A 250 -13.47 -13.47 -2.65
C GLN A 250 -14.33 -13.52 -1.39
N LEU A 251 -13.83 -13.05 -0.24
CA LEU A 251 -14.58 -13.01 1.02
C LEU A 251 -15.58 -11.85 1.06
N VAL A 252 -15.23 -10.68 0.50
CA VAL A 252 -16.17 -9.55 0.37
C VAL A 252 -17.39 -9.93 -0.48
N HIS A 253 -17.21 -10.78 -1.49
CA HIS A 253 -18.31 -11.36 -2.28
C HIS A 253 -19.13 -12.45 -1.55
N ARG A 254 -18.71 -12.91 -0.36
CA ARG A 254 -19.39 -13.93 0.46
C ARG A 254 -20.07 -13.38 1.72
N VAL A 255 -19.94 -12.08 2.00
CA VAL A 255 -20.66 -11.43 3.12
C VAL A 255 -22.13 -11.28 2.72
N ASP A 256 -22.99 -11.97 3.44
CA ASP A 256 -24.44 -12.01 3.25
C ASP A 256 -25.10 -11.16 4.33
N MET A 257 -25.23 -9.87 4.02
CA MET A 257 -25.75 -8.86 4.93
C MET A 257 -27.22 -9.11 5.30
N ASP A 258 -28.03 -9.58 4.35
CA ASP A 258 -29.46 -9.80 4.56
C ASP A 258 -29.67 -11.02 5.47
N LYS A 259 -28.87 -12.09 5.30
CA LYS A 259 -28.85 -13.23 6.21
C LYS A 259 -28.26 -12.89 7.59
N ASP A 260 -27.21 -12.08 7.66
CA ASP A 260 -26.63 -11.61 8.92
C ASP A 260 -27.67 -10.80 9.73
N ILE A 261 -28.50 -9.98 9.06
CA ILE A 261 -29.61 -9.24 9.66
C ILE A 261 -30.75 -10.18 10.07
N GLN A 262 -31.18 -11.12 9.20
CA GLN A 262 -32.21 -12.10 9.56
C GLN A 262 -31.81 -12.93 10.79
N THR A 263 -30.55 -13.36 10.87
CA THR A 263 -30.03 -14.10 12.03
C THR A 263 -30.12 -13.26 13.31
N MET A 264 -29.76 -11.97 13.24
CA MET A 264 -29.91 -11.03 14.37
C MET A 264 -31.37 -10.82 14.77
N GLU A 265 -32.32 -10.72 13.82
CA GLU A 265 -33.75 -10.61 14.11
C GLU A 265 -34.31 -11.88 14.76
N GLU A 266 -33.85 -13.07 14.32
CA GLU A 266 -34.23 -14.36 14.90
C GLU A 266 -33.64 -14.56 16.31
N GLU A 267 -32.36 -14.21 16.54
CA GLU A 267 -31.71 -14.28 17.86
C GLU A 267 -32.34 -13.34 18.91
N ASN A 268 -32.95 -12.23 18.49
CA ASN A 268 -33.59 -11.25 19.38
C ASN A 268 -35.13 -11.39 19.43
N ARG A 269 -35.70 -12.44 18.84
CA ARG A 269 -37.16 -12.63 18.75
C ARG A 269 -37.74 -13.16 20.06
N ILE A 270 -38.55 -12.35 20.74
CA ILE A 270 -39.39 -12.80 21.86
C ILE A 270 -40.55 -13.67 21.31
N PRO A 271 -40.75 -14.92 21.79
CA PRO A 271 -41.90 -15.73 21.44
C PRO A 271 -43.21 -15.08 21.91
N ALA A 272 -44.26 -15.14 21.09
CA ALA A 272 -45.55 -14.51 21.43
C ALA A 272 -46.17 -15.07 22.72
N GLU A 273 -45.98 -16.37 22.97
CA GLU A 273 -46.47 -17.11 24.15
C GLU A 273 -45.80 -16.69 25.46
N GLU A 274 -44.56 -16.15 25.38
CA GLU A 274 -43.80 -15.67 26.54
C GLU A 274 -44.16 -14.22 26.89
N ASN A 275 -44.56 -13.40 25.92
CA ASN A 275 -44.94 -12.01 26.14
C ASN A 275 -46.38 -11.86 26.66
N LYS A 276 -46.57 -12.20 27.94
CA LYS A 276 -47.79 -11.89 28.70
C LYS A 276 -47.73 -10.45 29.22
N VAL A 277 -48.80 -9.69 28.95
CA VAL A 277 -48.96 -8.31 29.42
C VAL A 277 -50.15 -8.25 30.37
N GLU A 278 -49.97 -7.61 31.53
CA GLU A 278 -51.03 -7.41 32.51
C GLU A 278 -51.81 -6.12 32.22
N PHE A 279 -53.13 -6.19 32.21
CA PHE A 279 -54.01 -5.03 32.03
C PHE A 279 -54.93 -4.86 33.22
N LEU A 280 -54.87 -3.69 33.86
CA LEU A 280 -55.78 -3.31 34.94
C LEU A 280 -57.23 -3.29 34.42
N MET A 281 -58.10 -4.03 35.09
CA MET A 281 -59.52 -4.11 34.76
C MET A 281 -60.28 -2.92 35.38
N THR A 282 -61.48 -2.63 34.87
CA THR A 282 -62.35 -1.65 35.54
C THR A 282 -62.90 -2.27 36.82
N ASP A 283 -62.56 -1.70 37.98
CA ASP A 283 -63.13 -2.10 39.27
C ASP A 283 -64.40 -1.29 39.58
N TYR A 284 -65.47 -1.97 39.99
CA TYR A 284 -66.79 -1.40 40.27
C TYR A 284 -67.14 -1.53 41.75
N PHE A 285 -67.56 -0.43 42.38
CA PHE A 285 -68.01 -0.42 43.78
C PHE A 285 -69.14 -1.42 44.06
N GLU A 286 -69.95 -1.72 43.04
CA GLU A 286 -71.04 -2.68 43.11
C GLU A 286 -70.59 -4.16 43.02
N GLU A 287 -69.31 -4.46 42.75
CA GLU A 287 -68.76 -5.82 42.72
C GLU A 287 -68.03 -6.23 44.02
N GLU A 288 -67.72 -5.26 44.89
CA GLU A 288 -66.93 -5.47 46.12
C GLU A 288 -67.65 -6.35 47.16
N THR A 289 -67.01 -7.42 47.62
CA THR A 289 -67.60 -8.43 48.53
C THR A 289 -68.08 -7.86 49.88
N LYS A 290 -67.48 -6.75 50.34
CA LYS A 290 -67.84 -6.07 51.61
C LYS A 290 -68.71 -4.82 51.43
N SER A 291 -69.19 -4.56 50.21
CA SER A 291 -69.96 -3.34 49.89
C SER A 291 -71.16 -3.14 50.82
N MET A 292 -71.30 -1.91 51.34
CA MET A 292 -72.44 -1.48 52.16
C MET A 292 -73.75 -1.31 51.36
N MET A 293 -73.77 -1.71 50.08
CA MET A 293 -74.95 -1.63 49.22
C MET A 293 -75.88 -2.84 49.41
N GLY A 294 -77.16 -2.58 49.73
CA GLY A 294 -78.19 -3.62 49.82
C GLY A 294 -78.32 -4.46 48.54
N LYS A 295 -78.48 -5.78 48.71
CA LYS A 295 -78.30 -6.79 47.65
C LYS A 295 -79.05 -6.51 46.36
N ASP A 296 -80.33 -6.14 46.41
CA ASP A 296 -81.10 -5.95 45.17
C ASP A 296 -80.78 -4.63 44.45
N ARG A 297 -80.42 -3.56 45.19
CA ARG A 297 -79.89 -2.34 44.56
C ARG A 297 -78.54 -2.62 43.88
N ARG A 298 -77.71 -3.47 44.50
CA ARG A 298 -76.43 -3.93 43.95
C ARG A 298 -76.64 -4.80 42.71
N ARG A 299 -77.58 -5.74 42.74
CA ARG A 299 -78.00 -6.60 41.61
C ARG A 299 -78.37 -5.79 40.37
N GLU A 300 -79.30 -4.83 40.51
CA GLU A 300 -79.76 -4.01 39.37
C GLU A 300 -78.69 -3.02 38.89
N ALA A 301 -77.86 -2.49 39.79
CA ALA A 301 -76.71 -1.68 39.41
C ALA A 301 -75.70 -2.48 38.57
N ILE A 302 -75.36 -3.72 38.99
CA ILE A 302 -74.49 -4.63 38.23
C ILE A 302 -75.09 -4.91 36.84
N LYS A 303 -76.38 -5.29 36.75
CA LYS A 303 -77.07 -5.53 35.47
C LYS A 303 -76.96 -4.35 34.51
N LEU A 304 -77.12 -3.12 35.01
CA LEU A 304 -76.98 -1.90 34.19
C LEU A 304 -75.53 -1.70 33.67
N LYS A 305 -74.50 -2.04 34.46
CA LYS A 305 -73.11 -2.03 33.95
C LYS A 305 -72.88 -3.14 32.92
N LEU A 306 -73.40 -4.35 33.16
CA LEU A 306 -73.27 -5.48 32.24
C LEU A 306 -73.92 -5.17 30.89
N GLN A 307 -75.14 -4.62 30.87
CA GLN A 307 -75.80 -4.16 29.65
C GLN A 307 -74.94 -3.11 28.92
N ARG A 308 -74.42 -2.11 29.63
CA ARG A 308 -73.50 -1.11 29.04
C ARG A 308 -72.22 -1.74 28.47
N LEU A 309 -71.68 -2.78 29.12
CA LEU A 309 -70.51 -3.51 28.61
C LEU A 309 -70.89 -4.30 27.35
N GLU A 310 -72.03 -4.99 27.32
CA GLU A 310 -72.52 -5.74 26.16
C GLU A 310 -72.79 -4.83 24.94
N ASP A 311 -73.34 -3.63 25.15
CA ASP A 311 -73.48 -2.60 24.10
C ASP A 311 -72.11 -2.22 23.49
N ASN A 312 -71.08 -2.07 24.34
CA ASN A 312 -69.73 -1.72 23.92
C ASN A 312 -68.99 -2.90 23.27
N ILE A 313 -69.23 -4.13 23.73
CA ILE A 313 -68.76 -5.38 23.11
C ILE A 313 -69.39 -5.52 21.73
N THR A 314 -70.71 -5.37 21.61
CA THR A 314 -71.46 -5.46 20.35
C THR A 314 -71.10 -4.35 19.35
N LYS A 315 -70.72 -3.16 19.81
CA LYS A 315 -70.10 -2.15 18.94
C LYS A 315 -68.70 -2.58 18.50
N THR A 316 -67.83 -2.91 19.45
CA THR A 316 -66.41 -3.23 19.19
C THR A 316 -66.26 -4.46 18.28
N LYS A 317 -67.11 -5.49 18.41
CA LYS A 317 -67.18 -6.64 17.48
C LYS A 317 -67.46 -6.22 16.04
N ARG A 318 -68.39 -5.29 15.80
CA ARG A 318 -68.69 -4.77 14.45
C ARG A 318 -67.55 -3.93 13.89
N ASP A 319 -66.91 -3.12 14.73
CA ASP A 319 -65.73 -2.33 14.35
C ASP A 319 -64.57 -3.29 13.95
N HIS A 320 -64.29 -4.32 14.75
CA HIS A 320 -63.29 -5.37 14.49
C HIS A 320 -63.58 -6.14 13.19
N GLU A 321 -64.82 -6.62 12.99
CA GLU A 321 -65.24 -7.26 11.74
C GLU A 321 -65.02 -6.38 10.51
N GLY A 322 -65.25 -5.07 10.63
CA GLY A 322 -65.02 -4.11 9.55
C GLY A 322 -63.54 -4.03 9.16
N ILE A 323 -62.65 -3.90 10.14
CA ILE A 323 -61.20 -3.83 9.93
C ILE A 323 -60.67 -5.16 9.39
N GLN A 324 -61.15 -6.30 9.90
CA GLN A 324 -60.76 -7.63 9.42
C GLN A 324 -61.13 -7.84 7.93
N LYS A 325 -62.30 -7.34 7.50
CA LYS A 325 -62.70 -7.33 6.09
C LYS A 325 -61.82 -6.40 5.25
N LEU A 326 -61.39 -5.26 5.80
CA LEU A 326 -60.50 -4.30 5.12
C LEU A 326 -59.09 -4.88 4.87
N ILE A 327 -58.49 -5.51 5.89
CA ILE A 327 -57.19 -6.20 5.76
C ILE A 327 -57.26 -7.29 4.68
N LYS A 328 -58.34 -8.08 4.68
CA LYS A 328 -58.56 -9.12 3.68
C LYS A 328 -58.63 -8.53 2.25
N MET A 329 -59.36 -7.44 2.05
CA MET A 329 -59.43 -6.80 0.72
C MET A 329 -58.06 -6.28 0.25
N TYR A 330 -57.24 -5.73 1.15
CA TYR A 330 -55.90 -5.25 0.83
C TYR A 330 -54.91 -6.39 0.52
N SER A 331 -54.97 -7.52 1.23
CA SER A 331 -54.09 -8.66 0.96
C SER A 331 -54.50 -9.45 -0.29
N GLU A 332 -55.79 -9.51 -0.61
CA GLU A 332 -56.29 -10.11 -1.87
C GLU A 332 -56.05 -9.20 -3.09
N ASN A 333 -55.90 -7.87 -2.91
CA ASN A 333 -55.73 -6.91 -4.02
C ASN A 333 -54.59 -5.89 -3.76
N PRO A 334 -53.31 -6.28 -3.95
CA PRO A 334 -52.15 -5.42 -3.64
C PRO A 334 -52.03 -4.10 -4.44
N SER A 335 -52.91 -3.85 -5.41
CA SER A 335 -53.00 -2.58 -6.16
C SER A 335 -53.87 -1.52 -5.48
N PHE A 336 -54.72 -1.89 -4.52
CA PHE A 336 -55.67 -0.98 -3.86
C PHE A 336 -55.09 -0.25 -2.64
N SER A 337 -53.96 -0.73 -2.12
CA SER A 337 -53.35 -0.21 -0.90
C SER A 337 -51.84 -0.43 -0.92
N ASN A 338 -51.10 0.42 -0.20
CA ASN A 338 -49.64 0.26 -0.08
C ASN A 338 -49.28 -0.47 1.23
N GLN A 339 -48.06 -0.99 1.31
CA GLN A 339 -47.55 -1.74 2.48
C GLN A 339 -47.73 -1.00 3.82
N ARG A 340 -47.56 0.32 3.84
CA ARG A 340 -47.73 1.13 5.06
C ARG A 340 -49.19 1.23 5.48
N ASN A 341 -50.11 1.43 4.53
CA ASN A 341 -51.54 1.44 4.81
C ASN A 341 -52.02 0.07 5.35
N LEU A 342 -51.45 -1.03 4.86
CA LEU A 342 -51.70 -2.37 5.40
C LEU A 342 -51.18 -2.52 6.83
N GLU A 343 -49.94 -2.10 7.11
CA GLU A 343 -49.37 -2.06 8.48
C GLU A 343 -50.24 -1.25 9.45
N GLU A 344 -50.65 -0.04 9.08
CA GLU A 344 -51.51 0.84 9.89
C GLU A 344 -52.91 0.22 10.13
N THR A 345 -53.41 -0.60 9.20
CA THR A 345 -54.69 -1.31 9.38
C THR A 345 -54.53 -2.56 10.25
N GLU A 346 -53.41 -3.29 10.13
CA GLU A 346 -53.07 -4.43 11.01
C GLU A 346 -52.78 -4.02 12.46
N GLU A 347 -52.31 -2.80 12.68
CA GLU A 347 -52.20 -2.15 14.00
C GLU A 347 -53.60 -1.85 14.54
N GLN A 348 -54.47 -1.21 13.74
CA GLN A 348 -55.83 -0.90 14.15
C GLN A 348 -56.69 -2.15 14.47
N LEU A 349 -56.46 -3.29 13.80
CA LEU A 349 -57.12 -4.54 14.17
C LEU A 349 -56.64 -5.04 15.54
N ASP A 350 -55.32 -4.99 15.79
CA ASP A 350 -54.71 -5.45 17.03
C ASP A 350 -55.16 -4.62 18.26
N GLU A 351 -55.28 -3.29 18.11
CA GLU A 351 -55.92 -2.42 19.10
C GLU A 351 -57.37 -2.83 19.39
N ASN A 352 -58.14 -3.15 18.34
CA ASN A 352 -59.55 -3.46 18.45
C ASN A 352 -59.78 -4.84 19.11
N THR A 353 -58.95 -5.82 18.78
CA THR A 353 -58.91 -7.13 19.44
C THR A 353 -58.59 -6.99 20.93
N LEU A 354 -57.54 -6.25 21.29
CA LEU A 354 -57.21 -5.99 22.71
C LEU A 354 -58.38 -5.31 23.44
N LYS A 355 -58.96 -4.27 22.85
CA LYS A 355 -60.12 -3.56 23.42
C LYS A 355 -61.32 -4.51 23.64
N LEU A 356 -61.57 -5.43 22.71
CA LEU A 356 -62.62 -6.43 22.83
C LEU A 356 -62.33 -7.42 23.97
N ASP A 357 -61.10 -7.94 24.05
CA ASP A 357 -60.67 -8.85 25.11
C ASP A 357 -60.81 -8.21 26.51
N LEU A 358 -60.39 -6.95 26.67
CA LEU A 358 -60.52 -6.21 27.94
C LEU A 358 -61.97 -5.96 28.34
N LEU A 359 -62.84 -5.66 27.37
CA LEU A 359 -64.28 -5.50 27.61
C LEU A 359 -64.94 -6.82 28.01
N GLU A 360 -64.65 -7.92 27.31
CA GLU A 360 -65.20 -9.24 27.63
C GLU A 360 -64.64 -9.82 28.94
N ALA A 361 -63.36 -9.57 29.28
CA ALA A 361 -62.80 -9.93 30.58
C ALA A 361 -63.49 -9.15 31.71
N THR A 362 -63.72 -7.84 31.53
CA THR A 362 -64.43 -7.01 32.50
C THR A 362 -65.90 -7.44 32.65
N HIS A 363 -66.57 -7.76 31.54
CA HIS A 363 -67.93 -8.32 31.56
C HIS A 363 -67.99 -9.67 32.27
N HIS A 364 -67.01 -10.55 32.05
CA HIS A 364 -66.92 -11.85 32.75
C HIS A 364 -66.70 -11.66 34.26
N LYS A 365 -65.73 -10.85 34.69
CA LYS A 365 -65.48 -10.54 36.12
C LYS A 365 -66.79 -10.11 36.80
N LEU A 366 -67.46 -9.13 36.21
CA LEU A 366 -68.66 -8.55 36.79
C LEU A 366 -69.88 -9.50 36.72
N SER A 367 -69.94 -10.37 35.71
CA SER A 367 -70.94 -11.46 35.62
C SER A 367 -70.74 -12.50 36.72
N VAL A 368 -69.49 -12.86 37.06
CA VAL A 368 -69.20 -13.76 38.18
C VAL A 368 -69.65 -13.14 39.50
N SER A 369 -69.40 -11.85 39.72
CA SER A 369 -69.89 -11.13 40.90
C SER A 369 -71.42 -10.99 40.95
N LEU A 370 -72.11 -11.01 39.80
CA LEU A 370 -73.57 -11.14 39.77
C LEU A 370 -73.99 -12.57 40.17
N SER A 371 -73.43 -13.61 39.55
CA SER A 371 -73.76 -15.01 39.88
C SER A 371 -73.54 -15.34 41.36
N GLU A 372 -72.47 -14.82 41.98
CA GLU A 372 -72.20 -14.95 43.41
C GLU A 372 -73.27 -14.27 44.29
N LEU A 373 -73.80 -13.12 43.85
CA LEU A 373 -74.87 -12.40 44.55
C LEU A 373 -76.23 -13.09 44.39
N GLU A 374 -76.49 -13.71 43.22
CA GLU A 374 -77.73 -14.41 42.91
C GLU A 374 -77.74 -15.89 43.36
N GLY A 375 -76.58 -16.44 43.77
CA GLY A 375 -76.43 -17.82 44.22
C GLY A 375 -76.40 -18.86 43.08
N THR A 376 -76.03 -18.45 41.87
CA THR A 376 -76.01 -19.30 40.67
C THR A 376 -74.63 -19.90 40.40
N THR A 377 -74.59 -21.05 39.71
CA THR A 377 -73.34 -21.72 39.34
C THR A 377 -72.56 -20.95 38.29
N LYS A 378 -71.24 -20.79 38.50
CA LYS A 378 -70.35 -20.07 37.59
C LYS A 378 -70.21 -20.81 36.26
N SER A 379 -70.34 -20.09 35.15
CA SER A 379 -69.96 -20.58 33.82
C SER A 379 -68.45 -20.44 33.59
N PRO A 380 -67.79 -21.45 32.97
CA PRO A 380 -66.39 -21.31 32.56
C PRO A 380 -66.26 -20.31 31.41
N HIS A 381 -65.17 -19.53 31.39
CA HIS A 381 -64.93 -18.51 30.37
C HIS A 381 -63.45 -18.45 29.96
N ARG A 382 -63.17 -17.92 28.76
CA ARG A 382 -61.81 -17.83 28.18
C ARG A 382 -60.79 -16.97 28.94
N PHE A 383 -61.20 -16.37 30.07
CA PHE A 383 -60.37 -15.54 30.94
C PHE A 383 -60.41 -15.96 32.41
N SER A 384 -61.12 -17.04 32.77
CA SER A 384 -61.29 -17.43 34.19
C SER A 384 -59.96 -17.75 34.87
N ASP A 385 -59.01 -18.36 34.14
CA ASP A 385 -57.65 -18.67 34.62
C ASP A 385 -56.63 -17.54 34.32
N SER A 386 -57.09 -16.43 33.73
CA SER A 386 -56.24 -15.30 33.31
C SER A 386 -56.45 -14.03 34.14
N ILE A 387 -57.46 -14.00 34.99
CA ILE A 387 -57.78 -12.86 35.86
C ILE A 387 -57.14 -13.08 37.24
N VAL A 388 -56.19 -12.22 37.59
CA VAL A 388 -55.50 -12.24 38.89
C VAL A 388 -56.00 -11.09 39.75
N LYS A 389 -56.26 -11.36 41.03
CA LYS A 389 -56.67 -10.37 42.03
C LYS A 389 -55.58 -10.10 43.05
N TRP A 390 -55.42 -8.85 43.45
CA TRP A 390 -54.61 -8.45 44.60
C TRP A 390 -55.33 -7.37 45.41
N LYS A 391 -54.77 -6.99 46.57
CA LYS A 391 -55.32 -5.93 47.44
C LYS A 391 -54.25 -4.85 47.67
N ASP A 392 -54.60 -3.58 47.47
CA ASP A 392 -53.84 -2.45 48.05
C ASP A 392 -54.67 -1.79 49.15
N LYS A 393 -54.10 -1.71 50.36
CA LYS A 393 -54.75 -1.25 51.59
C LYS A 393 -56.12 -1.93 51.79
N ASP A 394 -57.20 -1.25 51.41
CA ASP A 394 -58.58 -1.76 51.49
C ASP A 394 -59.29 -2.02 50.16
N CYS A 395 -58.71 -1.59 49.03
CA CYS A 395 -59.24 -1.86 47.70
C CYS A 395 -58.76 -3.22 47.17
N GLU A 396 -59.68 -4.01 46.62
CA GLU A 396 -59.36 -5.20 45.82
C GLU A 396 -59.30 -4.81 44.35
N HIS A 397 -58.23 -5.19 43.66
CA HIS A 397 -57.97 -4.86 42.26
C HIS A 397 -57.83 -6.12 41.42
N SER A 398 -58.21 -6.03 40.14
CA SER A 398 -58.13 -7.14 39.19
C SER A 398 -57.30 -6.76 37.95
N VAL A 399 -56.40 -7.64 37.52
CA VAL A 399 -55.75 -7.59 36.20
C VAL A 399 -56.17 -8.80 35.38
N VAL A 400 -56.21 -8.64 34.05
CA VAL A 400 -56.21 -9.77 33.12
C VAL A 400 -54.84 -9.88 32.46
N GLN A 401 -54.24 -11.07 32.50
CA GLN A 401 -53.01 -11.40 31.80
C GLN A 401 -53.34 -11.82 30.37
N LEU A 402 -52.92 -11.04 29.38
CA LEU A 402 -53.15 -11.31 27.96
C LEU A 402 -51.84 -11.56 27.21
N THR A 403 -51.82 -12.60 26.40
CA THR A 403 -50.69 -12.95 25.51
C THR A 403 -50.69 -11.98 24.34
N ARG A 404 -49.61 -11.20 24.11
CA ARG A 404 -49.57 -10.20 23.02
C ARG A 404 -48.31 -10.36 22.16
N PRO A 405 -48.39 -10.44 20.83
CA PRO A 405 -47.21 -10.49 19.97
C PRO A 405 -46.51 -9.13 19.93
N VAL A 406 -45.18 -9.11 20.11
CA VAL A 406 -44.38 -7.89 19.91
C VAL A 406 -44.21 -7.65 18.40
N LYS A 407 -45.08 -6.81 17.81
CA LYS A 407 -44.95 -6.37 16.42
C LYS A 407 -43.86 -5.29 16.29
N LEU A 408 -42.62 -5.69 16.01
CA LEU A 408 -41.59 -4.73 15.56
C LEU A 408 -41.87 -4.29 14.12
N ARG A 409 -41.67 -3.00 13.84
CA ARG A 409 -41.95 -2.42 12.53
C ARG A 409 -40.96 -2.95 11.47
N ARG A 410 -41.48 -3.66 10.48
CA ARG A 410 -40.73 -4.18 9.32
C ARG A 410 -40.39 -3.09 8.30
N THR A 411 -39.56 -2.10 8.68
CA THR A 411 -38.98 -1.21 7.68
C THR A 411 -38.02 -2.02 6.80
N PRO A 412 -38.29 -2.22 5.49
CA PRO A 412 -37.36 -2.95 4.64
C PRO A 412 -36.03 -2.18 4.57
N PHE A 413 -34.92 -2.90 4.75
CA PHE A 413 -33.60 -2.30 4.70
C PHE A 413 -33.40 -1.62 3.34
N ARG A 414 -33.06 -0.32 3.35
CA ARG A 414 -32.93 0.43 2.11
C ARG A 414 -31.77 -0.13 1.28
N SER A 415 -32.02 -0.36 -0.01
CA SER A 415 -31.00 -0.82 -0.95
C SER A 415 -29.77 0.09 -0.92
N ARG A 416 -28.58 -0.52 -1.14
CA ARG A 416 -27.25 0.09 -0.93
C ARG A 416 -27.05 1.51 -1.47
N GLN A 417 -27.78 1.91 -2.51
CA GLN A 417 -27.71 3.25 -3.09
C GLN A 417 -28.21 4.35 -2.14
N SER A 418 -29.27 4.12 -1.35
CA SER A 418 -29.86 5.19 -0.51
C SER A 418 -29.04 5.53 0.74
N LEU A 419 -28.21 4.61 1.23
CA LEU A 419 -27.53 4.74 2.54
C LEU A 419 -26.25 5.59 2.47
N ARG A 420 -25.61 5.68 1.28
CA ARG A 420 -24.47 6.58 1.04
C ARG A 420 -24.83 8.07 1.15
N ALA A 421 -26.08 8.44 0.87
CA ALA A 421 -26.53 9.82 0.96
C ALA A 421 -26.81 10.28 2.41
N SER A 422 -27.25 9.37 3.28
CA SER A 422 -27.63 9.69 4.66
C SER A 422 -26.47 9.70 5.66
N ILE A 423 -25.32 9.11 5.30
CA ILE A 423 -24.11 9.09 6.15
C ILE A 423 -22.90 9.62 5.35
N ILE A 424 -23.02 10.85 4.84
CA ILE A 424 -21.87 11.55 4.27
C ILE A 424 -20.96 12.02 5.41
N TYR A 425 -19.90 11.25 5.60
CA TYR A 425 -18.69 11.58 6.34
C TYR A 425 -18.23 13.01 6.05
N LYS A 426 -18.40 13.93 7.00
CA LYS A 426 -17.76 15.25 6.92
C LYS A 426 -16.26 15.07 7.15
N GLY A 427 -15.48 15.27 6.09
CA GLY A 427 -14.02 15.39 6.19
C GLY A 427 -13.58 16.58 7.05
N PRO A 428 -12.28 16.71 7.36
CA PRO A 428 -11.76 17.76 8.23
C PRO A 428 -12.12 19.15 7.70
N VAL A 429 -12.55 20.02 8.62
CA VAL A 429 -13.05 21.36 8.32
C VAL A 429 -11.95 22.24 7.72
N GLN A 430 -12.14 22.69 6.48
CA GLN A 430 -11.37 23.80 5.91
C GLN A 430 -11.74 25.10 6.65
N PHE A 431 -10.74 25.81 7.16
CA PHE A 431 -10.92 27.14 7.73
C PHE A 431 -11.18 28.16 6.60
N ILE A 432 -12.44 28.46 6.32
CA ILE A 432 -12.80 29.62 5.50
C ILE A 432 -12.59 30.88 6.35
N THR A 433 -11.57 31.66 6.01
CA THR A 433 -11.38 33.01 6.57
C THR A 433 -12.46 33.93 5.99
N GLN A 434 -13.10 34.73 6.83
CA GLN A 434 -14.14 35.65 6.37
C GLN A 434 -13.54 36.80 5.55
N GLN A 435 -14.10 37.05 4.37
CA GLN A 435 -14.17 38.39 3.81
C GLN A 435 -15.58 38.65 3.26
N SER A 436 -16.02 39.90 3.37
CA SER A 436 -17.40 40.34 3.19
C SER A 436 -17.67 40.95 1.82
N VAL A 437 -18.91 40.84 1.35
CA VAL A 437 -19.82 41.98 1.05
C VAL A 437 -21.22 41.42 0.68
N GLU A 438 -22.27 42.21 0.93
CA GLU A 438 -23.67 41.84 0.71
C GLU A 438 -24.13 41.95 -0.77
N PRO A 439 -25.25 41.31 -1.16
CA PRO A 439 -25.69 41.22 -2.55
C PRO A 439 -26.43 42.46 -3.07
N SER A 440 -26.46 42.63 -4.40
CA SER A 440 -27.12 43.72 -5.12
C SER A 440 -28.55 43.36 -5.55
N LEU A 441 -29.44 44.37 -5.64
CA LEU A 441 -30.76 44.25 -6.28
C LEU A 441 -31.21 45.51 -7.04
N THR A 442 -31.78 45.26 -8.23
CA THR A 442 -32.84 46.01 -8.93
C THR A 442 -32.65 47.46 -9.44
N SER A 443 -32.43 47.55 -10.76
CA SER A 443 -33.36 48.17 -11.76
C SER A 443 -33.12 49.58 -12.34
N ALA A 444 -33.67 49.75 -13.56
CA ALA A 444 -34.03 50.97 -14.30
C ALA A 444 -32.99 51.74 -15.16
N ALA A 445 -33.06 51.49 -16.48
CA ALA A 445 -32.94 52.43 -17.63
C ALA A 445 -31.79 53.46 -17.74
N SER A 446 -30.99 53.39 -18.83
CA SER A 446 -31.16 54.27 -20.02
C SER A 446 -30.02 54.17 -21.07
N ALA A 447 -30.39 53.83 -22.32
CA ALA A 447 -29.84 54.26 -23.62
C ALA A 447 -28.32 54.17 -24.03
N HIS A 448 -28.15 53.99 -25.36
CA HIS A 448 -26.99 54.24 -26.24
C HIS A 448 -25.85 53.20 -26.43
N GLU A 449 -25.88 52.64 -27.64
CA GLU A 449 -24.83 52.06 -28.51
C GLU A 449 -23.88 53.15 -29.11
N PRO A 450 -22.85 52.87 -29.96
CA PRO A 450 -22.33 51.58 -30.49
C PRO A 450 -20.77 51.44 -30.56
N ASP A 451 -20.29 50.47 -31.36
CA ASP A 451 -18.98 50.42 -32.09
C ASP A 451 -17.66 50.09 -31.33
N ALA A 452 -16.62 49.46 -31.91
CA ALA A 452 -16.47 48.59 -33.12
C ALA A 452 -15.09 47.85 -33.08
N VAL A 453 -14.97 46.53 -33.33
CA VAL A 453 -14.56 45.80 -34.59
C VAL A 453 -13.02 45.64 -34.81
N ASP A 454 -12.66 44.53 -35.50
CA ASP A 454 -11.42 44.21 -36.27
C ASP A 454 -10.18 43.57 -35.58
N CYS A 455 -9.26 42.99 -36.38
CA CYS A 455 -9.23 41.58 -36.86
C CYS A 455 -7.90 41.23 -37.61
N GLY A 456 -7.60 39.93 -37.78
CA GLY A 456 -6.63 39.37 -38.78
C GLY A 456 -5.13 39.42 -38.43
N GLY A 457 -4.23 38.61 -39.04
CA GLY A 457 -4.41 37.40 -39.87
C GLY A 457 -3.25 37.11 -40.87
N ARG A 458 -3.15 35.85 -41.39
CA ARG A 458 -2.48 35.41 -42.67
C ARG A 458 -0.92 35.41 -42.77
N VAL A 459 -0.20 34.67 -43.66
CA VAL A 459 -0.41 33.40 -44.44
C VAL A 459 0.91 32.92 -45.17
N ASN A 460 1.10 31.59 -45.41
CA ASN A 460 2.02 30.87 -46.36
C ASN A 460 3.57 31.15 -46.40
N GLY A 461 4.46 30.31 -46.95
CA GLY A 461 4.41 28.91 -47.45
C GLY A 461 5.26 28.59 -48.72
N ALA A 462 6.09 27.53 -48.77
CA ALA A 462 6.84 27.04 -49.97
C ALA A 462 7.46 25.60 -49.85
N LEU A 463 7.85 24.99 -50.98
CA LEU A 463 8.45 23.65 -51.25
C LEU A 463 9.36 23.74 -52.54
N PRO A 464 10.08 22.72 -53.11
CA PRO A 464 9.89 21.24 -53.00
C PRO A 464 11.16 20.30 -53.07
N LEU A 465 10.94 18.96 -52.99
CA LEU A 465 11.87 17.82 -53.32
C LEU A 465 13.12 17.65 -52.41
N THR A 466 13.90 16.56 -52.29
CA THR A 466 13.86 15.07 -52.52
C THR A 466 15.06 14.45 -51.73
N ASP A 467 15.28 13.14 -51.48
CA ASP A 467 14.72 11.86 -51.97
C ASP A 467 14.74 10.75 -50.86
N SER A 468 14.16 9.59 -51.18
CA SER A 468 14.24 8.21 -50.66
C SER A 468 15.20 7.83 -49.50
N GLY A 469 14.66 7.15 -48.48
CA GLY A 469 15.45 6.50 -47.40
C GLY A 469 14.76 5.43 -46.53
N LYS A 470 13.42 5.46 -46.37
CA LYS A 470 12.55 4.43 -45.73
C LYS A 470 12.96 3.80 -44.36
N THR A 471 12.22 4.20 -43.32
CA THR A 471 11.51 3.23 -42.45
C THR A 471 10.06 3.72 -42.33
N GLN A 472 9.07 2.81 -42.31
CA GLN A 472 7.66 3.19 -42.26
C GLN A 472 7.17 3.37 -40.82
N GLY A 473 6.57 4.52 -40.52
CA GLY A 473 5.70 4.71 -39.36
C GLY A 473 4.23 4.72 -39.81
N GLN A 474 3.36 4.00 -39.12
CA GLN A 474 1.91 4.13 -39.26
C GLN A 474 1.41 5.13 -38.21
N THR A 475 0.83 6.25 -38.65
CA THR A 475 0.06 7.14 -37.77
C THR A 475 -1.30 6.52 -37.49
N THR A 476 -1.45 5.88 -36.33
CA THR A 476 -2.75 5.52 -35.77
C THR A 476 -3.45 6.79 -35.30
N GLU A 477 -4.69 7.03 -35.74
CA GLU A 477 -5.51 8.11 -35.18
C GLU A 477 -5.92 7.75 -33.74
N LEU A 478 -5.40 8.51 -32.77
CA LEU A 478 -5.80 8.41 -31.37
C LEU A 478 -7.08 9.21 -31.16
N HIS A 479 -8.21 8.52 -31.04
CA HIS A 479 -9.48 9.13 -30.66
C HIS A 479 -9.47 9.52 -29.17
N SER A 480 -10.05 10.68 -28.84
CA SER A 480 -10.24 11.13 -27.45
C SER A 480 -11.18 10.18 -26.70
N VAL A 481 -10.70 9.54 -25.64
CA VAL A 481 -11.45 8.56 -24.83
C VAL A 481 -12.30 9.24 -23.75
N ALA A 482 -11.84 10.37 -23.23
CA ALA A 482 -12.53 11.19 -22.23
C ALA A 482 -12.00 12.64 -22.25
N LYS A 483 -12.64 13.54 -21.50
CA LYS A 483 -12.05 14.84 -21.13
C LYS A 483 -11.91 14.94 -19.63
N CYS A 484 -10.91 15.68 -19.16
CA CYS A 484 -10.71 15.95 -17.74
C CYS A 484 -10.38 17.43 -17.49
N LYS A 485 -10.54 17.86 -16.24
CA LYS A 485 -10.16 19.18 -15.74
C LYS A 485 -9.00 19.06 -14.77
N ALA A 486 -7.98 19.90 -14.90
CA ALA A 486 -6.90 20.02 -13.93
C ALA A 486 -7.39 20.62 -12.60
N LEU A 487 -7.12 19.89 -11.51
CA LEU A 487 -7.42 20.27 -10.13
C LEU A 487 -6.28 21.02 -9.44
N TYR A 488 -5.05 20.89 -9.95
CA TYR A 488 -3.85 21.50 -9.39
C TYR A 488 -2.85 21.83 -10.49
N ASN A 489 -2.01 22.85 -10.27
CA ASN A 489 -0.88 23.16 -11.16
C ASN A 489 0.16 22.03 -11.17
N PHE A 490 0.69 21.70 -12.35
CA PHE A 490 1.80 20.77 -12.52
C PHE A 490 2.79 21.33 -13.55
N THR A 491 4.08 21.38 -13.22
CA THR A 491 5.14 21.84 -14.13
C THR A 491 5.93 20.65 -14.65
N SER A 492 5.97 20.50 -15.97
CA SER A 492 6.75 19.46 -16.63
C SER A 492 8.27 19.66 -16.45
N LYS A 493 8.99 18.53 -16.45
CA LYS A 493 10.44 18.41 -16.28
C LYS A 493 11.11 17.69 -17.46
N HIS A 494 10.33 17.05 -18.30
CA HIS A 494 10.76 16.33 -19.48
C HIS A 494 9.94 16.78 -20.71
N ASP A 495 10.53 16.71 -21.90
CA ASP A 495 9.95 17.27 -23.14
C ASP A 495 8.71 16.50 -23.64
N ASP A 496 8.42 15.35 -23.03
CA ASP A 496 7.25 14.49 -23.24
C ASP A 496 6.15 14.67 -22.18
N GLU A 497 6.30 15.57 -21.20
CA GLU A 497 5.32 15.89 -20.17
C GLU A 497 4.56 17.21 -20.45
N LEU A 498 3.24 17.24 -20.21
CA LEU A 498 2.45 18.49 -20.25
C LEU A 498 2.55 19.28 -18.95
N THR A 499 2.68 20.61 -19.05
CA THR A 499 2.45 21.53 -17.93
C THR A 499 0.95 21.84 -17.81
N LEU A 500 0.41 21.80 -16.60
CA LEU A 500 -1.02 22.02 -16.28
C LEU A 500 -1.19 23.23 -15.36
N THR A 501 -2.29 23.96 -15.54
CA THR A 501 -2.81 24.99 -14.63
C THR A 501 -4.13 24.51 -14.03
N GLU A 502 -4.40 24.78 -12.75
CA GLU A 502 -5.70 24.55 -12.13
C GLU A 502 -6.80 25.27 -12.94
N GLY A 503 -7.75 24.50 -13.47
CA GLY A 503 -8.78 25.00 -14.38
C GLY A 503 -8.69 24.45 -15.81
N ASP A 504 -7.51 24.06 -16.29
CA ASP A 504 -7.28 23.61 -17.67
C ASP A 504 -8.13 22.38 -18.03
N ILE A 505 -8.60 22.31 -19.28
CA ILE A 505 -9.40 21.20 -19.81
C ILE A 505 -8.58 20.42 -20.83
N LEU A 506 -8.40 19.12 -20.59
CA LEU A 506 -7.58 18.23 -21.43
C LEU A 506 -8.44 17.15 -22.11
N GLU A 507 -7.98 16.69 -23.26
CA GLU A 507 -8.49 15.48 -23.91
C GLU A 507 -7.58 14.29 -23.60
N ILE A 508 -8.14 13.19 -23.09
CA ILE A 508 -7.38 11.98 -22.73
C ILE A 508 -7.39 11.03 -23.93
N TYR A 509 -6.21 10.62 -24.39
CA TYR A 509 -6.05 9.58 -25.43
C TYR A 509 -5.68 8.22 -24.85
N THR A 510 -4.93 8.16 -23.75
CA THR A 510 -4.52 6.89 -23.13
C THR A 510 -4.38 7.03 -21.62
N LYS A 511 -4.80 5.99 -20.89
CA LYS A 511 -4.68 5.90 -19.43
C LYS A 511 -3.78 4.73 -19.07
N GLU A 512 -2.59 4.99 -18.56
CA GLU A 512 -1.65 3.93 -18.18
C GLU A 512 -1.85 3.50 -16.71
N GLU A 513 -1.65 2.21 -16.42
CA GLU A 513 -1.79 1.65 -15.06
C GLU A 513 -0.73 2.16 -14.07
N ASN A 514 0.31 2.85 -14.55
CA ASN A 514 1.36 3.47 -13.74
C ASN A 514 0.94 4.81 -13.08
N GLY A 515 -0.26 5.33 -13.41
CA GLY A 515 -0.77 6.59 -12.89
C GLY A 515 -0.52 7.82 -13.78
N TRP A 516 0.13 7.67 -14.93
CA TRP A 516 0.29 8.72 -15.95
C TRP A 516 -0.72 8.53 -17.08
N TRP A 517 -1.32 9.62 -17.54
CA TRP A 517 -2.21 9.63 -18.69
C TRP A 517 -1.58 10.43 -19.83
N PHE A 518 -1.83 10.03 -21.06
CA PHE A 518 -1.40 10.73 -22.28
C PHE A 518 -2.60 11.42 -22.92
N GLY A 519 -2.42 12.68 -23.33
CA GLY A 519 -3.51 13.49 -23.86
C GLY A 519 -3.03 14.78 -24.51
N GLU A 520 -3.96 15.70 -24.75
CA GLU A 520 -3.72 17.00 -25.39
C GLU A 520 -4.25 18.16 -24.55
N LEU A 521 -3.46 19.24 -24.49
CA LEU A 521 -3.82 20.55 -23.93
C LEU A 521 -3.33 21.63 -24.89
N ASN A 522 -4.25 22.48 -25.38
CA ASN A 522 -3.93 23.62 -26.26
C ASN A 522 -3.09 23.25 -27.50
N GLY A 523 -3.29 22.05 -28.07
CA GLY A 523 -2.54 21.54 -29.23
C GLY A 523 -1.17 20.91 -28.91
N GLN A 524 -0.73 20.92 -27.64
CA GLN A 524 0.46 20.19 -27.19
C GLN A 524 0.04 18.82 -26.63
N ARG A 525 0.83 17.79 -26.93
CA ARG A 525 0.59 16.41 -26.47
C ARG A 525 1.72 15.95 -25.56
N GLY A 526 1.36 15.19 -24.52
CA GLY A 526 2.32 14.64 -23.57
C GLY A 526 1.65 13.90 -22.43
N HIS A 527 2.49 13.38 -21.53
CA HIS A 527 2.08 12.68 -20.32
C HIS A 527 1.79 13.68 -19.18
N PHE A 528 0.81 13.37 -18.34
CA PHE A 528 0.50 14.12 -17.13
C PHE A 528 0.00 13.18 -16.00
N PRO A 529 0.20 13.53 -14.72
CA PRO A 529 -0.19 12.68 -13.60
C PRO A 529 -1.72 12.67 -13.41
N SER A 530 -2.31 11.47 -13.44
CA SER A 530 -3.77 11.25 -13.33
C SER A 530 -4.39 11.80 -12.04
N ASN A 531 -3.63 11.86 -10.94
CA ASN A 531 -4.10 12.39 -9.66
C ASN A 531 -4.10 13.93 -9.57
N TYR A 532 -3.76 14.63 -10.66
CA TYR A 532 -3.87 16.09 -10.78
C TYR A 532 -5.12 16.53 -11.56
N VAL A 533 -5.96 15.59 -12.03
CA VAL A 533 -7.14 15.87 -12.85
C VAL A 533 -8.41 15.17 -12.34
N GLU A 534 -9.57 15.71 -12.70
CA GLU A 534 -10.89 15.10 -12.52
C GLU A 534 -11.54 14.81 -13.88
N GLU A 535 -12.04 13.60 -14.10
CA GLU A 535 -12.74 13.26 -15.35
C GLU A 535 -14.13 13.91 -15.42
N LEU A 536 -14.42 14.53 -16.57
CA LEU A 536 -15.70 15.20 -16.79
C LEU A 536 -16.76 14.19 -17.27
N PRO A 537 -17.98 14.20 -16.71
CA PRO A 537 -19.04 13.28 -17.12
C PRO A 537 -19.46 13.54 -18.57
N VAL A 538 -19.49 12.47 -19.38
CA VAL A 538 -19.91 12.56 -20.79
C VAL A 538 -21.42 12.79 -20.86
N LEU A 539 -21.81 14.03 -21.13
CA LEU A 539 -23.19 14.40 -21.43
C LEU A 539 -23.56 13.91 -22.84
N ASN A 540 -24.13 12.71 -22.93
CA ASN A 540 -24.73 12.20 -24.15
C ASN A 540 -25.96 13.05 -24.53
N ASN A 541 -25.76 14.05 -25.40
CA ASN A 541 -26.86 14.74 -26.07
C ASN A 541 -27.63 13.73 -26.93
N ALA A 542 -28.82 13.33 -26.46
CA ALA A 542 -29.72 12.48 -27.23
C ALA A 542 -30.15 13.23 -28.51
N GLN A 543 -29.80 12.69 -29.67
CA GLN A 543 -30.32 13.19 -30.93
C GLN A 543 -31.81 12.86 -31.02
N SER A 544 -32.64 13.90 -31.06
CA SER A 544 -34.02 13.78 -31.54
C SER A 544 -33.98 13.58 -33.05
N SER A 545 -34.66 12.54 -33.53
CA SER A 545 -34.88 12.29 -34.95
C SER A 545 -36.32 11.80 -35.12
N ASP A 546 -37.15 12.61 -35.78
CA ASP A 546 -38.54 12.24 -36.11
C ASP A 546 -38.60 11.13 -37.17
N ALA A 547 -39.47 10.15 -36.96
CA ALA A 547 -40.00 9.21 -37.95
C ALA A 547 -41.30 8.55 -37.44
#